data_AF-A0A847PB46-F1
#
_entry.id   AF-A0A847PB46-F1
#
_cell.length_a   1.000
_cell.length_b   1.000
_cell.length_c   1.000
_cell.angle_alpha   90.00
_cell.angle_beta   90.00
_cell.angle_gamma   90.00
#
_symmetry.space_group_name_H-M   'P 1'
#
loop_
_entity.id
_entity.type
_entity.pdbx_description
1 polymer ?
#
loop_
_entity_poly.entity_id
_entity_poly.type
_entity_poly.pdbx_seq_one_letter_code
_entity_poly.pdbx_strand_id
1 'polypeptide(L)'
;MQSDYECFIPHNLKDLKINIDDDMNKLINRAYLLLGRLDGMAITLPDIDLFVSMYVQKEAVISSQIEGTQASLVDVLQKDRKNEKIKDTKEIVSYIKATNYAFKRLSDLPLCMRLIKETHEVLLSNIRGEEKMLGEFRKSQNWIGHAGSTLKNASFIPPAPSEMDICLNDLEKYMHEDSTISNLIKIALIHYQFETIHPFLNGNGRMGRLLIILFLKEQGLIEYPVLYLSYFFKKNRNKYYELLNNVRIKGDFEEWIKFFIEGICEISEDAIMSIQKIVELKKNDTEKIHSFSKGNISNLLSVYDYLLKHPFIEADDIKDLLDLSKPTVNKILDNLTELGILKLVDEEKKRYRQYVYKKYVDILSEGTIL
;
A
#
# COMPACT_ATOMS: atom_id res chain seq x y z
N MET A 1 -16.07 -37.47 11.59
CA MET A 1 -14.67 -37.64 12.05
C MET A 1 -14.39 -36.48 12.96
N GLN A 2 -14.07 -36.74 14.23
CA GLN A 2 -13.63 -35.71 15.17
C GLN A 2 -12.28 -35.21 14.66
N SER A 3 -12.15 -33.91 14.38
CA SER A 3 -10.88 -33.33 13.92
C SER A 3 -9.87 -33.34 15.08
N ASP A 4 -8.61 -33.72 14.81
CA ASP A 4 -7.50 -33.75 15.79
C ASP A 4 -7.01 -32.35 16.23
N TYR A 5 -7.79 -31.30 16.00
CA TYR A 5 -7.44 -29.91 16.28
C TYR A 5 -8.68 -29.08 16.64
N GLU A 6 -8.48 -28.08 17.49
CA GLU A 6 -9.45 -27.04 17.79
C GLU A 6 -9.19 -25.84 16.88
N CYS A 7 -10.24 -25.33 16.23
CA CYS A 7 -10.17 -24.14 15.39
C CYS A 7 -10.89 -22.97 16.06
N PHE A 8 -10.38 -21.75 15.85
CA PHE A 8 -11.00 -20.54 16.35
C PHE A 8 -12.13 -20.09 15.42
N ILE A 9 -13.33 -19.88 15.95
CA ILE A 9 -14.47 -19.32 15.22
C ILE A 9 -14.69 -17.90 15.76
N PRO A 10 -14.46 -16.85 14.95
CA PRO A 10 -14.64 -15.48 15.41
C PRO A 10 -16.12 -15.17 15.64
N HIS A 11 -16.39 -14.32 16.64
CA HIS A 11 -17.74 -13.83 16.89
C HIS A 11 -18.27 -13.01 15.70
N ASN A 12 -19.59 -13.00 15.56
CA ASN A 12 -20.25 -12.09 14.62
C ASN A 12 -20.11 -10.64 15.13
N LEU A 13 -19.66 -9.75 14.25
CA LEU A 13 -19.39 -8.35 14.59
C LEU A 13 -20.68 -7.54 14.88
N LYS A 14 -21.83 -7.98 14.38
CA LYS A 14 -23.10 -7.25 14.48
C LYS A 14 -23.58 -7.08 15.93
N ASP A 15 -23.34 -8.06 16.78
CA ASP A 15 -23.80 -8.06 18.17
C ASP A 15 -22.77 -7.46 19.13
N LEU A 16 -21.63 -6.98 18.60
CA LEU A 16 -20.53 -6.47 19.38
C LEU A 16 -20.86 -5.07 19.93
N LYS A 17 -20.72 -4.90 21.24
CA LYS A 17 -20.85 -3.60 21.90
C LYS A 17 -19.46 -3.04 22.17
N ILE A 18 -19.13 -1.95 21.49
CA ILE A 18 -17.88 -1.22 21.71
C ILE A 18 -18.12 -0.08 22.68
N ASN A 19 -17.28 0.03 23.70
CA ASN A 19 -17.27 1.19 24.57
C ASN A 19 -16.48 2.34 23.93
N ILE A 20 -17.20 3.32 23.37
CA ILE A 20 -16.61 4.50 22.73
C ILE A 20 -16.45 5.60 23.78
N ASP A 21 -15.28 5.64 24.42
CA ASP A 21 -14.93 6.71 25.37
C ASP A 21 -14.53 8.02 24.67
N ASP A 22 -14.35 9.08 25.47
CA ASP A 22 -14.00 10.41 24.97
C ASP A 22 -12.69 10.42 24.17
N ASP A 23 -11.73 9.59 24.54
CA ASP A 23 -10.44 9.52 23.87
C ASP A 23 -10.55 8.82 22.51
N MET A 24 -11.35 7.76 22.41
CA MET A 24 -11.68 7.13 21.14
C MET A 24 -12.44 8.11 20.23
N ASN A 25 -13.40 8.86 20.76
CA ASN A 25 -14.14 9.88 19.99
C ASN A 25 -13.22 10.99 19.47
N LYS A 26 -12.30 11.51 20.29
CA LYS A 26 -11.30 12.50 19.85
C LYS A 26 -10.42 11.93 18.73
N LEU A 27 -10.01 10.68 18.85
CA LEU A 27 -9.16 10.01 17.87
C LEU A 27 -9.89 9.80 16.53
N ILE A 28 -11.16 9.36 16.58
CA ILE A 28 -12.04 9.24 15.40
C ILE A 28 -12.20 10.59 14.69
N ASN A 29 -12.51 11.65 15.45
CA ASN A 29 -12.67 13.00 14.90
C ASN A 29 -11.39 13.50 14.23
N ARG A 30 -10.24 13.28 14.87
CA ARG A 30 -8.93 13.62 14.29
C ARG A 30 -8.66 12.83 13.01
N ALA A 31 -8.92 11.53 13.00
CA ALA A 31 -8.72 10.68 11.83
C ALA A 31 -9.58 11.12 10.64
N TYR A 32 -10.88 11.43 10.86
CA TYR A 32 -11.73 11.96 9.80
C TYR A 32 -11.23 13.32 9.27
N LEU A 33 -10.80 14.23 10.14
CA LEU A 33 -10.23 15.51 9.72
C LEU A 33 -8.99 15.30 8.85
N LEU A 34 -8.10 14.40 9.24
CA LEU A 34 -6.87 14.12 8.51
C LEU A 34 -7.12 13.41 7.18
N LEU A 35 -8.02 12.42 7.15
CA LEU A 35 -8.44 11.76 5.92
C LEU A 35 -9.05 12.76 4.94
N GLY A 36 -9.98 13.61 5.39
CA GLY A 36 -10.59 14.63 4.53
C GLY A 36 -9.57 15.66 4.02
N ARG A 37 -8.59 16.05 4.84
CA ARG A 37 -7.49 16.91 4.39
C ARG A 37 -6.59 16.23 3.37
N LEU A 38 -6.22 14.97 3.60
CA LEU A 38 -5.39 14.19 2.70
C LEU A 38 -6.07 14.02 1.34
N ASP A 39 -7.33 13.59 1.35
CA ASP A 39 -8.09 13.35 0.12
C ASP A 39 -8.33 14.67 -0.66
N GLY A 40 -8.69 15.74 0.06
CA GLY A 40 -8.82 17.06 -0.53
C GLY A 40 -7.52 17.58 -1.16
N MET A 41 -6.38 17.39 -0.49
CA MET A 41 -5.07 17.74 -1.05
C MET A 41 -4.74 16.91 -2.29
N ALA A 42 -4.99 15.60 -2.24
CA ALA A 42 -4.74 14.69 -3.36
C ALA A 42 -5.49 15.16 -4.62
N ILE A 43 -6.78 15.48 -4.51
CA ILE A 43 -7.62 15.97 -5.62
C ILE A 43 -7.04 17.24 -6.27
N THR A 44 -6.43 18.13 -5.49
CA THR A 44 -5.87 19.39 -6.01
C THR A 44 -4.48 19.25 -6.66
N LEU A 45 -3.86 18.06 -6.61
CA LEU A 45 -2.55 17.86 -7.21
C LEU A 45 -2.64 17.88 -8.74
N PRO A 46 -1.80 18.70 -9.42
CA PRO A 46 -1.79 18.74 -10.89
C PRO A 46 -1.49 17.39 -11.56
N ASP A 47 -0.76 16.49 -10.87
CA ASP A 47 -0.36 15.16 -11.34
C ASP A 47 -0.76 14.07 -10.33
N ILE A 48 -2.05 14.00 -10.00
CA ILE A 48 -2.55 13.05 -9.00
C ILE A 48 -2.24 11.58 -9.33
N ASP A 49 -2.33 11.17 -10.60
CA ASP A 49 -2.05 9.79 -11.03
C ASP A 49 -0.63 9.35 -10.66
N LEU A 50 0.31 10.30 -10.75
CA LEU A 50 1.69 10.04 -10.37
C LEU A 50 1.82 9.86 -8.86
N PHE A 51 1.24 10.77 -8.09
CA PHE A 51 1.27 10.68 -6.63
C PHE A 51 0.67 9.36 -6.14
N VAL A 52 -0.50 9.01 -6.69
CA VAL A 52 -1.20 7.75 -6.43
C VAL A 52 -0.32 6.56 -6.81
N SER A 53 0.27 6.56 -8.01
CA SER A 53 1.17 5.49 -8.45
C SER A 53 2.33 5.28 -7.47
N MET A 54 2.96 6.35 -7.00
CA MET A 54 4.08 6.28 -6.06
C MET A 54 3.64 5.74 -4.70
N TYR A 55 2.46 6.13 -4.21
CA TYR A 55 1.94 5.67 -2.93
C TYR A 55 1.50 4.21 -2.98
N VAL A 56 0.88 3.78 -4.08
CA VAL A 56 0.56 2.37 -4.31
C VAL A 56 1.83 1.53 -4.38
N GLN A 57 2.91 2.04 -5.01
CA GLN A 57 4.22 1.37 -5.01
C GLN A 57 4.83 1.28 -3.60
N LYS A 58 4.77 2.37 -2.83
CA LYS A 58 5.24 2.42 -1.44
C LYS A 58 4.50 1.42 -0.55
N GLU A 59 3.17 1.43 -0.60
CA GLU A 59 2.30 0.48 0.11
C GLU A 59 2.61 -0.96 -0.31
N ALA A 60 2.72 -1.23 -1.61
CA ALA A 60 3.03 -2.56 -2.12
C ALA A 60 4.37 -3.11 -1.57
N VAL A 61 5.43 -2.27 -1.54
CA VAL A 61 6.74 -2.63 -0.99
C VAL A 61 6.60 -2.99 0.49
N ILE A 62 6.02 -2.09 1.30
CA ILE A 62 5.97 -2.24 2.75
C ILE A 62 5.04 -3.39 3.15
N SER A 63 3.89 -3.50 2.48
CA SER A 63 2.94 -4.60 2.66
C SER A 63 3.61 -5.95 2.39
N SER A 64 4.40 -6.06 1.32
CA SER A 64 5.20 -7.25 1.04
C SER A 64 6.32 -7.50 2.07
N GLN A 65 6.98 -6.45 2.59
CA GLN A 65 8.01 -6.59 3.62
C GLN A 65 7.46 -7.16 4.94
N ILE A 66 6.21 -6.86 5.31
CA ILE A 66 5.56 -7.48 6.48
C ILE A 66 5.49 -9.00 6.31
N GLU A 67 5.22 -9.48 5.10
CA GLU A 67 5.19 -10.90 4.74
C GLU A 67 6.60 -11.52 4.52
N GLY A 68 7.67 -10.74 4.68
CA GLY A 68 9.06 -11.20 4.64
C GLY A 68 9.83 -10.91 3.34
N THR A 69 9.21 -10.25 2.34
CA THR A 69 9.87 -9.86 1.08
C THR A 69 11.04 -8.90 1.34
N GLN A 70 12.18 -9.10 0.65
CA GLN A 70 13.39 -8.29 0.82
C GLN A 70 13.59 -7.35 -0.39
N ALA A 71 12.68 -6.39 -0.53
CA ALA A 71 12.73 -5.37 -1.57
C ALA A 71 12.56 -3.97 -0.97
N SER A 72 13.23 -2.98 -1.56
CA SER A 72 13.09 -1.56 -1.24
C SER A 72 12.27 -0.82 -2.30
N LEU A 73 11.76 0.38 -1.96
CA LEU A 73 11.09 1.24 -2.95
C LEU A 73 12.06 1.61 -4.09
N VAL A 74 13.34 1.81 -3.78
CA VAL A 74 14.38 2.09 -4.78
C VAL A 74 14.55 0.91 -5.75
N ASP A 75 14.56 -0.34 -5.25
CA ASP A 75 14.63 -1.52 -6.13
C ASP A 75 13.46 -1.54 -7.14
N VAL A 76 12.26 -1.13 -6.71
CA VAL A 76 11.05 -1.11 -7.55
C VAL A 76 11.11 0.03 -8.57
N LEU A 77 11.45 1.24 -8.12
CA LEU A 77 11.57 2.42 -9.00
C LEU A 77 12.70 2.27 -10.03
N GLN A 78 13.75 1.52 -9.71
CA GLN A 78 14.83 1.19 -10.66
C GLN A 78 14.49 0.02 -11.59
N LYS A 79 13.55 -0.86 -11.21
CA LYS A 79 13.29 -2.13 -11.91
C LYS A 79 12.73 -1.98 -13.31
N ASP A 80 12.20 -0.83 -13.69
CA ASP A 80 11.85 -0.55 -15.09
C ASP A 80 13.03 -0.79 -16.07
N ARG A 81 14.26 -1.07 -15.57
CA ARG A 81 15.49 -1.13 -16.37
C ARG A 81 16.49 -2.25 -16.05
N LYS A 82 16.02 -3.50 -15.91
CA LYS A 82 16.85 -4.74 -15.98
C LYS A 82 17.69 -5.11 -14.74
N ASN A 83 17.13 -5.08 -13.52
CA ASN A 83 17.76 -5.75 -12.36
C ASN A 83 17.11 -7.10 -12.02
N GLU A 84 17.95 -8.11 -11.80
CA GLU A 84 17.66 -9.55 -11.64
C GLU A 84 17.03 -9.97 -10.30
N LYS A 85 16.61 -9.05 -9.42
CA LYS A 85 15.76 -9.38 -8.25
C LYS A 85 14.32 -9.66 -8.66
N ILE A 86 14.13 -10.63 -9.56
CA ILE A 86 12.90 -10.81 -10.37
C ILE A 86 11.70 -11.29 -9.54
N LYS A 87 11.90 -11.99 -8.41
CA LYS A 87 10.82 -12.61 -7.65
C LYS A 87 10.10 -11.62 -6.72
N ASP A 88 10.82 -10.99 -5.82
CA ASP A 88 10.27 -10.07 -4.80
C ASP A 88 9.56 -8.87 -5.42
N THR A 89 10.07 -8.43 -6.55
CA THR A 89 9.49 -7.32 -7.31
C THR A 89 8.31 -7.71 -8.19
N LYS A 90 8.09 -9.01 -8.48
CA LYS A 90 6.84 -9.47 -9.14
C LYS A 90 5.65 -9.40 -8.20
N GLU A 91 5.86 -9.70 -6.92
CA GLU A 91 4.83 -9.60 -5.89
C GLU A 91 4.35 -8.16 -5.73
N ILE A 92 5.29 -7.21 -5.68
CA ILE A 92 5.00 -5.78 -5.62
C ILE A 92 4.21 -5.33 -6.86
N VAL A 93 4.63 -5.74 -8.07
CA VAL A 93 3.90 -5.43 -9.31
C VAL A 93 2.49 -6.02 -9.29
N SER A 94 2.31 -7.24 -8.81
CA SER A 94 0.98 -7.83 -8.67
C SER A 94 0.11 -7.08 -7.66
N TYR A 95 0.68 -6.60 -6.55
CA TYR A 95 -0.04 -5.79 -5.58
C TYR A 95 -0.55 -4.49 -6.23
N ILE A 96 0.32 -3.76 -6.94
CA ILE A 96 -0.05 -2.52 -7.64
C ILE A 96 -1.18 -2.78 -8.64
N LYS A 97 -1.07 -3.87 -9.43
CA LYS A 97 -2.11 -4.28 -10.37
C LYS A 97 -3.42 -4.62 -9.67
N ALA A 98 -3.37 -5.32 -8.54
CA ALA A 98 -4.55 -5.69 -7.76
C ALA A 98 -5.25 -4.45 -7.18
N THR A 99 -4.49 -3.50 -6.63
CA THR A 99 -5.04 -2.23 -6.14
C THR A 99 -5.74 -1.47 -7.26
N ASN A 100 -5.07 -1.26 -8.40
CA ASN A 100 -5.66 -0.53 -9.53
C ASN A 100 -6.88 -1.24 -10.11
N TYR A 101 -6.83 -2.57 -10.20
CA TYR A 101 -7.96 -3.39 -10.63
C TYR A 101 -9.16 -3.19 -9.71
N ALA A 102 -8.95 -3.37 -8.40
CA ALA A 102 -10.02 -3.31 -7.41
C ALA A 102 -10.65 -1.91 -7.33
N PHE A 103 -9.84 -0.85 -7.34
CA PHE A 103 -10.32 0.53 -7.34
C PHE A 103 -11.18 0.85 -8.56
N LYS A 104 -10.76 0.41 -9.75
CA LYS A 104 -11.57 0.55 -10.97
C LYS A 104 -12.85 -0.27 -10.89
N ARG A 105 -12.76 -1.48 -10.34
CA ARG A 105 -13.86 -2.45 -10.29
C ARG A 105 -14.97 -2.04 -9.32
N LEU A 106 -14.65 -1.25 -8.29
CA LEU A 106 -15.63 -0.69 -7.35
C LEU A 106 -16.72 0.15 -8.03
N SER A 107 -16.44 0.75 -9.20
CA SER A 107 -17.44 1.49 -9.98
C SER A 107 -18.55 0.61 -10.57
N ASP A 108 -18.28 -0.69 -10.76
CA ASP A 108 -19.21 -1.64 -11.38
C ASP A 108 -19.74 -2.69 -10.38
N LEU A 109 -19.02 -2.88 -9.27
CA LEU A 109 -19.23 -3.95 -8.31
C LEU A 109 -18.97 -3.42 -6.90
N PRO A 110 -19.98 -3.38 -6.00
CA PRO A 110 -19.76 -3.00 -4.61
C PRO A 110 -18.75 -3.92 -3.93
N LEU A 111 -18.14 -3.43 -2.85
CA LEU A 111 -17.24 -4.22 -2.03
C LEU A 111 -17.92 -5.51 -1.50
N CYS A 112 -17.56 -6.65 -2.08
CA CYS A 112 -18.13 -7.95 -1.74
C CYS A 112 -17.07 -9.05 -1.85
N MET A 113 -17.40 -10.26 -1.39
CA MET A 113 -16.52 -11.42 -1.49
C MET A 113 -16.13 -11.74 -2.93
N ARG A 114 -17.01 -11.47 -3.92
CA ARG A 114 -16.64 -11.60 -5.34
C ARG A 114 -15.49 -10.64 -5.71
N LEU A 115 -15.59 -9.37 -5.36
CA LEU A 115 -14.52 -8.40 -5.63
C LEU A 115 -13.22 -8.78 -4.93
N ILE A 116 -13.31 -9.26 -3.68
CA ILE A 116 -12.15 -9.73 -2.91
C ILE A 116 -11.48 -10.92 -3.60
N LYS A 117 -12.27 -11.88 -4.10
CA LYS A 117 -11.78 -13.03 -4.91
C LYS A 117 -11.11 -12.57 -6.22
N GLU A 118 -11.78 -11.72 -7.00
CA GLU A 118 -11.24 -11.15 -8.26
C GLU A 118 -9.90 -10.42 -7.99
N THR A 119 -9.84 -9.63 -6.93
CA THR A 119 -8.63 -8.89 -6.55
C THR A 119 -7.51 -9.82 -6.08
N HIS A 120 -7.83 -10.87 -5.32
CA HIS A 120 -6.88 -11.87 -4.86
C HIS A 120 -6.25 -12.66 -6.01
N GLU A 121 -7.03 -12.97 -7.06
CA GLU A 121 -6.52 -13.58 -8.29
C GLU A 121 -5.42 -12.71 -8.93
N VAL A 122 -5.69 -11.41 -9.10
CA VAL A 122 -4.72 -10.46 -9.64
C VAL A 122 -3.48 -10.34 -8.74
N LEU A 123 -3.69 -10.30 -7.42
CA LEU A 123 -2.63 -10.19 -6.42
C LEU A 123 -1.64 -11.38 -6.46
N LEU A 124 -2.11 -12.59 -6.73
CA LEU A 124 -1.25 -13.79 -6.76
C LEU A 124 -0.79 -14.20 -8.16
N SER A 125 -1.27 -13.53 -9.21
CA SER A 125 -1.04 -13.87 -10.63
C SER A 125 0.42 -14.12 -11.06
N ASN A 126 1.40 -13.47 -10.41
CA ASN A 126 2.82 -13.58 -10.79
C ASN A 126 3.69 -14.37 -9.81
N ILE A 127 3.09 -14.98 -8.79
CA ILE A 127 3.82 -15.74 -7.78
C ILE A 127 3.92 -17.20 -8.25
N ARG A 128 5.09 -17.86 -8.18
CA ARG A 128 5.26 -19.29 -8.54
C ARG A 128 4.67 -20.24 -7.47
N GLY A 129 4.18 -21.42 -7.88
CA GLY A 129 3.69 -22.50 -7.01
C GLY A 129 2.39 -23.12 -7.54
N GLU A 130 2.34 -24.44 -7.70
CA GLU A 130 1.25 -25.22 -8.33
C GLU A 130 0.00 -25.38 -7.42
N GLU A 131 0.07 -24.98 -6.15
CA GLU A 131 -0.99 -25.14 -5.15
C GLU A 131 -1.87 -23.88 -4.96
N LYS A 132 -2.06 -23.07 -6.01
CA LYS A 132 -2.76 -21.79 -5.88
C LYS A 132 -4.21 -21.91 -6.28
N MET A 133 -5.06 -21.92 -5.26
CA MET A 133 -6.46 -21.55 -5.40
C MET A 133 -6.54 -20.03 -5.64
N LEU A 134 -6.08 -19.59 -6.83
CA LEU A 134 -6.10 -18.19 -7.24
C LEU A 134 -7.54 -17.70 -7.26
N GLY A 135 -7.78 -16.57 -6.60
CA GLY A 135 -9.13 -16.02 -6.48
C GLY A 135 -10.13 -16.95 -5.81
N GLU A 136 -9.73 -18.01 -5.12
CA GLU A 136 -10.63 -19.00 -4.54
C GLU A 136 -10.37 -19.16 -3.03
N PHE A 137 -11.45 -19.24 -2.24
CA PHE A 137 -11.32 -19.52 -0.81
C PHE A 137 -10.81 -20.94 -0.59
N ARG A 138 -10.07 -21.13 0.50
CA ARG A 138 -9.45 -22.41 0.82
C ARG A 138 -10.50 -23.50 1.06
N LYS A 139 -10.25 -24.68 0.50
CA LYS A 139 -11.05 -25.89 0.75
C LYS A 139 -10.43 -26.81 1.81
N SER A 140 -9.25 -26.48 2.28
CA SER A 140 -8.50 -27.19 3.31
C SER A 140 -8.28 -26.30 4.54
N GLN A 141 -7.96 -26.95 5.66
CA GLN A 141 -7.61 -26.25 6.90
C GLN A 141 -6.27 -25.53 6.73
N ASN A 142 -6.24 -24.24 7.09
CA ASN A 142 -5.00 -23.46 7.17
C ASN A 142 -4.57 -23.31 8.63
N TRP A 143 -3.34 -22.85 8.86
CA TRP A 143 -2.81 -22.53 10.18
C TRP A 143 -1.78 -21.41 10.11
N ILE A 144 -1.61 -20.70 11.22
CA ILE A 144 -0.62 -19.63 11.38
C ILE A 144 0.39 -20.08 12.44
N GLY A 145 1.67 -20.02 12.10
CA GLY A 145 2.77 -20.40 13.00
C GLY A 145 4.13 -20.08 12.39
N HIS A 146 5.19 -20.40 13.11
CA HIS A 146 6.55 -20.26 12.61
C HIS A 146 6.82 -21.19 11.41
N ALA A 147 7.89 -20.94 10.67
CA ALA A 147 8.27 -21.79 9.55
C ALA A 147 8.44 -23.26 9.99
N GLY A 148 7.79 -24.18 9.29
CA GLY A 148 7.76 -25.60 9.66
C GLY A 148 6.68 -25.98 10.67
N SER A 149 5.84 -25.04 11.12
CA SER A 149 4.65 -25.36 11.90
C SER A 149 3.71 -26.27 11.11
N THR A 150 3.00 -27.11 11.84
CA THR A 150 1.90 -27.97 11.42
C THR A 150 0.67 -27.60 12.24
N LEU A 151 -0.49 -28.19 11.95
CA LEU A 151 -1.69 -28.03 12.79
C LEU A 151 -1.45 -28.36 14.27
N LYS A 152 -0.50 -29.24 14.60
CA LYS A 152 -0.25 -29.66 15.99
C LYS A 152 0.48 -28.61 16.84
N ASN A 153 1.24 -27.73 16.21
CA ASN A 153 2.07 -26.71 16.89
C ASN A 153 1.88 -25.31 16.28
N ALA A 154 0.76 -25.10 15.61
CA ALA A 154 0.37 -23.80 15.10
C ALA A 154 0.11 -22.85 16.26
N SER A 155 0.51 -21.60 16.11
CA SER A 155 0.18 -20.53 17.06
C SER A 155 -1.30 -20.16 17.00
N PHE A 156 -1.93 -20.36 15.84
CA PHE A 156 -3.35 -20.09 15.64
C PHE A 156 -3.91 -20.95 14.50
N ILE A 157 -5.13 -21.46 14.69
CA ILE A 157 -5.85 -22.24 13.68
C ILE A 157 -7.15 -21.47 13.35
N PRO A 158 -7.27 -20.86 12.15
CA PRO A 158 -8.48 -20.15 11.72
C PRO A 158 -9.68 -21.10 11.55
N PRO A 159 -10.91 -20.58 11.32
CA PRO A 159 -12.11 -21.39 11.18
C PRO A 159 -11.95 -22.56 10.20
N ALA A 160 -12.62 -23.68 10.47
CA ALA A 160 -12.76 -24.74 9.47
C ALA A 160 -13.43 -24.22 8.19
N PRO A 161 -13.18 -24.79 6.99
CA PRO A 161 -13.78 -24.30 5.74
C PRO A 161 -15.31 -24.11 5.79
N SER A 162 -16.04 -24.99 6.46
CA SER A 162 -17.50 -24.85 6.62
C SER A 162 -17.91 -23.64 7.46
N GLU A 163 -17.15 -23.34 8.52
CA GLU A 163 -17.39 -22.18 9.39
C GLU A 163 -16.90 -20.88 8.74
N MET A 164 -15.81 -20.96 7.97
CA MET A 164 -15.24 -19.86 7.22
C MET A 164 -16.28 -19.24 6.27
N ASP A 165 -17.02 -20.07 5.53
CA ASP A 165 -18.05 -19.57 4.60
C ASP A 165 -19.16 -18.79 5.33
N ILE A 166 -19.54 -19.24 6.52
CA ILE A 166 -20.52 -18.55 7.38
C ILE A 166 -19.93 -17.21 7.85
N CYS A 167 -18.70 -17.21 8.37
CA CYS A 167 -18.03 -16.00 8.84
C CYS A 167 -17.82 -14.96 7.73
N LEU A 168 -17.51 -15.38 6.49
CA LEU A 168 -17.34 -14.49 5.35
C LEU A 168 -18.67 -13.86 4.92
N ASN A 169 -19.75 -14.65 4.91
CA ASN A 169 -21.09 -14.15 4.64
C ASN A 169 -21.54 -13.12 5.69
N ASP A 170 -21.26 -13.38 6.97
CA ASP A 170 -21.56 -12.44 8.04
C ASP A 170 -20.71 -11.17 7.96
N LEU A 171 -19.43 -11.31 7.60
CA LEU A 171 -18.54 -10.18 7.36
C LEU A 171 -19.00 -9.30 6.19
N GLU A 172 -19.43 -9.90 5.07
CA GLU A 172 -19.99 -9.14 3.94
C GLU A 172 -21.24 -8.36 4.35
N LYS A 173 -22.16 -9.00 5.09
CA LYS A 173 -23.34 -8.30 5.62
C LYS A 173 -22.96 -7.14 6.54
N TYR A 174 -21.96 -7.33 7.40
CA TYR A 174 -21.47 -6.29 8.30
C TYR A 174 -20.83 -5.11 7.54
N MET A 175 -20.15 -5.37 6.42
CA MET A 175 -19.61 -4.28 5.57
C MET A 175 -20.72 -3.32 5.13
N HIS A 176 -21.88 -3.85 4.77
CA HIS A 176 -23.01 -3.10 4.20
C HIS A 176 -24.10 -2.71 5.19
N GLU A 177 -23.99 -3.09 6.45
CA GLU A 177 -25.02 -2.73 7.43
C GLU A 177 -25.04 -1.22 7.70
N ASP A 178 -26.24 -0.66 7.73
CA ASP A 178 -26.46 0.67 8.27
C ASP A 178 -26.20 0.64 9.78
N SER A 179 -25.26 1.45 10.24
CA SER A 179 -24.84 1.49 11.63
C SER A 179 -24.55 2.91 12.07
N THR A 180 -24.79 3.20 13.35
CA THR A 180 -24.36 4.45 13.99
C THR A 180 -22.88 4.42 14.38
N ILE A 181 -22.23 3.25 14.29
CA ILE A 181 -20.81 3.09 14.53
C ILE A 181 -20.03 3.78 13.41
N SER A 182 -18.97 4.51 13.78
CA SER A 182 -18.08 5.14 12.81
C SER A 182 -17.50 4.13 11.82
N ASN A 183 -17.46 4.49 10.53
CA ASN A 183 -16.82 3.69 9.48
C ASN A 183 -15.34 3.39 9.78
N LEU A 184 -14.64 4.23 10.56
CA LEU A 184 -13.26 3.96 10.99
C LEU A 184 -13.18 2.82 12.02
N ILE A 185 -14.18 2.70 12.90
CA ILE A 185 -14.32 1.55 13.78
C ILE A 185 -14.69 0.31 12.96
N LYS A 186 -15.67 0.43 12.04
CA LYS A 186 -16.09 -0.70 11.18
C LYS A 186 -14.89 -1.28 10.44
N ILE A 187 -14.04 -0.46 9.81
CA ILE A 187 -12.90 -0.98 9.07
C ILE A 187 -11.82 -1.60 9.95
N ALA A 188 -11.61 -1.09 11.18
CA ALA A 188 -10.73 -1.74 12.15
C ALA A 188 -11.23 -3.16 12.48
N LEU A 189 -12.54 -3.32 12.72
CA LEU A 189 -13.16 -4.61 13.01
C LEU A 189 -13.17 -5.55 11.79
N ILE A 190 -13.49 -5.02 10.60
CA ILE A 190 -13.46 -5.76 9.33
C ILE A 190 -12.05 -6.31 9.07
N HIS A 191 -11.01 -5.50 9.26
CA HIS A 191 -9.62 -5.94 9.09
C HIS A 191 -9.27 -7.06 10.07
N TYR A 192 -9.58 -6.89 11.36
CA TYR A 192 -9.39 -7.94 12.37
C TYR A 192 -10.11 -9.25 11.98
N GLN A 193 -11.38 -9.13 11.58
CA GLN A 193 -12.22 -10.29 11.26
C GLN A 193 -11.67 -11.03 10.04
N PHE A 194 -11.29 -10.29 8.98
CA PHE A 194 -10.72 -10.88 7.78
C PHE A 194 -9.40 -11.61 8.05
N GLU A 195 -8.48 -11.00 8.82
CA GLU A 195 -7.22 -11.63 9.22
C GLU A 195 -7.43 -12.89 10.07
N THR A 196 -8.50 -12.91 10.86
CA THR A 196 -8.86 -14.03 11.75
C THR A 196 -9.56 -15.17 11.01
N ILE A 197 -10.44 -14.86 10.06
CA ILE A 197 -11.07 -15.86 9.17
C ILE A 197 -10.01 -16.53 8.28
N HIS A 198 -9.03 -15.73 7.82
CA HIS A 198 -7.89 -16.17 7.03
C HIS A 198 -8.31 -17.04 5.81
N PRO A 199 -9.10 -16.47 4.88
CA PRO A 199 -9.89 -17.26 3.93
C PRO A 199 -9.11 -17.85 2.74
N PHE A 200 -7.91 -17.36 2.48
CA PHE A 200 -7.06 -17.84 1.38
C PHE A 200 -5.94 -18.75 1.90
N LEU A 201 -5.34 -19.56 1.02
CA LEU A 201 -4.14 -20.34 1.34
C LEU A 201 -2.89 -19.45 1.47
N ASN A 202 -2.85 -18.32 0.76
CA ASN A 202 -1.77 -17.34 0.79
C ASN A 202 -2.37 -15.95 0.50
N GLY A 203 -1.65 -14.88 0.81
CA GLY A 203 -2.04 -13.52 0.45
C GLY A 203 -3.03 -12.85 1.39
N ASN A 204 -3.42 -13.50 2.50
CA ASN A 204 -4.38 -12.96 3.47
C ASN A 204 -3.97 -11.59 4.00
N GLY A 205 -2.75 -11.45 4.54
CA GLY A 205 -2.28 -10.16 5.07
C GLY A 205 -2.33 -9.03 4.04
N ARG A 206 -1.89 -9.29 2.80
CA ARG A 206 -1.92 -8.32 1.70
C ARG A 206 -3.35 -7.95 1.30
N MET A 207 -4.24 -8.94 1.19
CA MET A 207 -5.65 -8.69 0.91
C MET A 207 -6.35 -7.96 2.05
N GLY A 208 -6.05 -8.29 3.30
CA GLY A 208 -6.62 -7.63 4.47
C GLY A 208 -6.20 -6.16 4.57
N ARG A 209 -4.97 -5.82 4.18
CA ARG A 209 -4.51 -4.43 4.10
C ARG A 209 -5.11 -3.67 2.91
N LEU A 210 -5.22 -4.33 1.76
CA LEU A 210 -5.90 -3.77 0.60
C LEU A 210 -7.40 -3.53 0.87
N LEU A 211 -8.05 -4.40 1.65
CA LEU A 211 -9.45 -4.26 2.06
C LEU A 211 -9.72 -2.95 2.83
N ILE A 212 -8.72 -2.43 3.56
CA ILE A 212 -8.83 -1.16 4.30
C ILE A 212 -9.19 -0.03 3.34
N ILE A 213 -8.37 0.16 2.30
CA ILE A 213 -8.55 1.24 1.34
C ILE A 213 -9.77 1.02 0.43
N LEU A 214 -10.14 -0.24 0.14
CA LEU A 214 -11.36 -0.52 -0.61
C LEU A 214 -12.62 -0.14 0.18
N PHE A 215 -12.66 -0.47 1.47
CA PHE A 215 -13.79 -0.09 2.32
C PHE A 215 -13.87 1.42 2.48
N LEU A 216 -12.75 2.10 2.72
CA LEU A 216 -12.75 3.57 2.80
C LEU A 216 -13.24 4.22 1.49
N LYS A 217 -12.88 3.66 0.34
CA LYS A 217 -13.35 4.10 -0.98
C LYS A 217 -14.86 3.86 -1.17
N GLU A 218 -15.34 2.66 -0.86
CA GLU A 218 -16.77 2.31 -0.92
C GLU A 218 -17.62 3.26 -0.05
N GLN A 219 -17.11 3.64 1.12
CA GLN A 219 -17.77 4.56 2.04
C GLN A 219 -17.60 6.05 1.66
N GLY A 220 -16.94 6.37 0.55
CA GLY A 220 -16.70 7.75 0.09
C GLY A 220 -15.77 8.56 0.99
N LEU A 221 -14.95 7.91 1.82
CA LEU A 221 -14.00 8.56 2.72
C LEU A 221 -12.67 8.91 2.06
N ILE A 222 -12.34 8.20 0.98
CA ILE A 222 -11.21 8.50 0.11
C ILE A 222 -11.63 8.31 -1.34
N GLU A 223 -11.13 9.16 -2.24
CA GLU A 223 -11.30 8.99 -3.67
C GLU A 223 -10.15 8.17 -4.27
N TYR A 224 -8.95 8.31 -3.71
CA TYR A 224 -7.70 7.71 -4.21
C TYR A 224 -7.01 6.83 -3.15
N PRO A 225 -6.24 5.79 -3.56
CA PRO A 225 -5.52 4.90 -2.65
C PRO A 225 -4.24 5.55 -2.09
N VAL A 226 -4.38 6.67 -1.38
CA VAL A 226 -3.27 7.46 -0.84
C VAL A 226 -2.97 7.20 0.63
N LEU A 227 -3.70 6.27 1.26
CA LEU A 227 -3.47 5.82 2.63
C LEU A 227 -2.71 4.49 2.63
N TYR A 228 -1.57 4.42 3.32
CA TYR A 228 -0.65 3.27 3.30
C TYR A 228 -0.37 2.74 4.71
N LEU A 229 -1.41 2.18 5.35
CA LEU A 229 -1.38 1.76 6.75
C LEU A 229 -0.35 0.66 7.05
N SER A 230 0.14 -0.05 6.02
CA SER A 230 1.23 -1.02 6.14
C SER A 230 2.48 -0.40 6.78
N TYR A 231 2.76 0.89 6.58
CA TYR A 231 3.93 1.52 7.20
C TYR A 231 3.82 1.54 8.73
N PHE A 232 2.66 1.97 9.24
CA PHE A 232 2.39 1.98 10.67
C PHE A 232 2.42 0.58 11.27
N PHE A 233 1.81 -0.40 10.59
CA PHE A 233 1.85 -1.80 11.03
C PHE A 233 3.25 -2.39 11.00
N LYS A 234 4.07 -2.08 9.99
CA LYS A 234 5.47 -2.54 9.94
C LYS A 234 6.30 -1.95 11.08
N LYS A 235 6.19 -0.64 11.31
CA LYS A 235 6.86 0.08 12.41
C LYS A 235 6.45 -0.48 13.78
N ASN A 236 5.19 -0.87 13.92
CA ASN A 236 4.61 -1.40 15.16
C ASN A 236 4.32 -2.91 15.10
N ARG A 237 5.12 -3.68 14.35
CA ARG A 237 4.81 -5.09 13.98
C ARG A 237 4.43 -5.96 15.17
N ASN A 238 5.20 -5.92 16.25
CA ASN A 238 4.95 -6.73 17.44
C ASN A 238 3.60 -6.36 18.08
N LYS A 239 3.35 -5.05 18.27
CA LYS A 239 2.10 -4.54 18.84
C LYS A 239 0.89 -4.87 17.96
N TYR A 240 1.03 -4.79 16.63
CA TYR A 240 -0.01 -5.15 15.68
C TYR A 240 -0.47 -6.62 15.86
N TYR A 241 0.47 -7.57 15.87
CA TYR A 241 0.12 -8.98 16.07
C TYR A 241 -0.34 -9.29 17.50
N GLU A 242 0.23 -8.62 18.50
CA GLU A 242 -0.18 -8.74 19.89
C GLU A 242 -1.65 -8.32 20.06
N LEU A 243 -2.05 -7.17 19.53
CA LEU A 243 -3.42 -6.67 19.66
C LEU A 243 -4.42 -7.55 18.90
N LEU A 244 -4.08 -8.04 17.70
CA LEU A 244 -4.92 -9.02 17.00
C LEU A 244 -5.15 -10.28 17.86
N ASN A 245 -4.13 -10.75 18.57
CA ASN A 245 -4.24 -11.91 19.45
C ASN A 245 -4.98 -11.60 20.75
N ASN A 246 -4.80 -10.41 21.34
CA ASN A 246 -5.57 -9.98 22.52
C ASN A 246 -7.08 -9.93 22.21
N VAL A 247 -7.47 -9.46 21.03
CA VAL A 247 -8.88 -9.51 20.61
C VAL A 247 -9.39 -10.95 20.55
N ARG A 248 -8.62 -11.89 19.97
CA ARG A 248 -9.00 -13.31 19.87
C ARG A 248 -9.15 -13.98 21.24
N ILE A 249 -8.26 -13.68 22.18
CA ILE A 249 -8.14 -14.39 23.46
C ILE A 249 -9.00 -13.73 24.54
N LYS A 250 -9.06 -12.40 24.57
CA LYS A 250 -9.63 -11.60 25.66
C LYS A 250 -10.82 -10.75 25.23
N GLY A 251 -11.01 -10.53 23.93
CA GLY A 251 -12.02 -9.62 23.42
C GLY A 251 -11.66 -8.15 23.60
N ASP A 252 -10.36 -7.80 23.65
CA ASP A 252 -9.87 -6.43 23.84
C ASP A 252 -10.01 -5.57 22.56
N PHE A 253 -11.25 -5.39 22.08
CA PHE A 253 -11.55 -4.68 20.84
C PHE A 253 -11.21 -3.18 20.89
N GLU A 254 -11.43 -2.52 22.02
CA GLU A 254 -11.22 -1.08 22.17
C GLU A 254 -9.76 -0.67 21.97
N GLU A 255 -8.81 -1.44 22.50
CA GLU A 255 -7.38 -1.17 22.32
C GLU A 255 -6.94 -1.37 20.87
N TRP A 256 -7.46 -2.43 20.22
CA TRP A 256 -7.24 -2.68 18.80
C TRP A 256 -7.77 -1.52 17.93
N ILE A 257 -9.00 -1.07 18.19
CA ILE A 257 -9.62 0.04 17.47
C ILE A 257 -8.81 1.32 17.66
N LYS A 258 -8.42 1.65 18.89
CA LYS A 258 -7.60 2.85 19.17
C LYS A 258 -6.26 2.78 18.42
N PHE A 259 -5.56 1.66 18.47
CA PHE A 259 -4.30 1.46 17.73
C PHE A 259 -4.49 1.60 16.22
N PHE A 260 -5.57 1.04 15.66
CA PHE A 260 -5.84 1.12 14.23
C PHE A 260 -6.10 2.56 13.78
N ILE A 261 -6.94 3.30 14.51
CA ILE A 261 -7.29 4.69 14.18
C ILE A 261 -6.10 5.64 14.43
N GLU A 262 -5.27 5.37 15.43
CA GLU A 262 -3.99 6.06 15.64
C GLU A 262 -3.08 5.91 14.41
N GLY A 263 -3.01 4.69 13.86
CA GLY A 263 -2.30 4.44 12.60
C GLY A 263 -2.87 5.24 11.43
N ILE A 264 -4.19 5.37 11.30
CA ILE A 264 -4.80 6.22 10.27
C ILE A 264 -4.36 7.67 10.45
N CYS A 265 -4.34 8.19 11.69
CA CYS A 265 -3.89 9.55 11.97
C CYS A 265 -2.43 9.77 11.55
N GLU A 266 -1.51 8.91 12.04
CA GLU A 266 -0.07 9.03 11.78
C GLU A 266 0.22 8.98 10.28
N ILE A 267 -0.34 8.00 9.57
CA ILE A 267 -0.09 7.84 8.12
C ILE A 267 -0.71 8.98 7.30
N SER A 268 -1.86 9.49 7.72
CA SER A 268 -2.48 10.63 7.04
C SER A 268 -1.64 11.91 7.22
N GLU A 269 -1.07 12.13 8.41
CA GLU A 269 -0.16 13.26 8.67
C GLU A 269 1.13 13.15 7.85
N ASP A 270 1.75 11.97 7.84
CA ASP A 270 2.95 11.70 7.03
C ASP A 270 2.69 11.92 5.53
N ALA A 271 1.52 11.48 5.04
CA ALA A 271 1.12 11.65 3.65
C ALA A 271 0.92 13.14 3.31
N ILE A 272 0.22 13.89 4.17
CA ILE A 272 0.01 15.33 4.02
C ILE A 272 1.35 16.07 3.97
N MET A 273 2.27 15.77 4.89
CA MET A 273 3.60 16.38 4.93
C MET A 273 4.40 16.07 3.66
N SER A 274 4.33 14.83 3.18
CA SER A 274 4.99 14.43 1.93
C SER A 274 4.44 15.18 0.72
N ILE A 275 3.11 15.34 0.63
CA ILE A 275 2.46 16.15 -0.42
C ILE A 275 2.99 17.58 -0.39
N GLN A 276 3.03 18.21 0.80
CA GLN A 276 3.51 19.59 0.95
C GLN A 276 4.97 19.73 0.51
N LYS A 277 5.84 18.82 0.96
CA LYS A 277 7.26 18.78 0.54
C LYS A 277 7.41 18.63 -0.98
N ILE A 278 6.59 17.78 -1.62
CA ILE A 278 6.60 17.58 -3.08
C ILE A 278 6.14 18.84 -3.82
N VAL A 279 5.06 19.47 -3.37
CA VAL A 279 4.53 20.70 -3.99
C VAL A 279 5.56 21.83 -3.89
N GLU A 280 6.20 21.99 -2.73
CA GLU A 280 7.25 22.99 -2.54
C GLU A 280 8.49 22.68 -3.39
N LEU A 281 8.94 21.42 -3.43
CA LEU A 281 10.04 20.98 -4.28
C LEU A 281 9.74 21.27 -5.75
N LYS A 282 8.52 20.97 -6.21
CA LYS A 282 8.09 21.20 -7.59
C LYS A 282 8.13 22.68 -7.95
N LYS A 283 7.57 23.53 -7.10
CA LYS A 283 7.62 24.99 -7.26
C LYS A 283 9.06 25.49 -7.37
N ASN A 284 9.91 25.12 -6.41
CA ASN A 284 11.29 25.60 -6.35
C ASN A 284 12.12 25.14 -7.55
N ASP A 285 11.96 23.90 -8.01
CA ASP A 285 12.74 23.37 -9.13
C ASP A 285 12.23 23.90 -10.49
N THR A 286 10.92 24.14 -10.64
CA THR A 286 10.38 24.85 -11.81
C THR A 286 10.92 26.29 -11.89
N GLU A 287 10.96 27.03 -10.78
CA GLU A 287 11.54 28.38 -10.73
C GLU A 287 13.04 28.38 -11.08
N LYS A 288 13.81 27.40 -10.57
CA LYS A 288 15.22 27.22 -10.95
C LYS A 288 15.38 26.99 -12.44
N ILE A 289 14.58 26.11 -13.04
CA ILE A 289 14.66 25.84 -14.49
C ILE A 289 14.33 27.10 -15.30
N HIS A 290 13.29 27.87 -14.91
CA HIS A 290 12.95 29.12 -15.60
C HIS A 290 14.02 30.20 -15.50
N SER A 291 14.69 30.30 -14.34
CA SER A 291 15.78 31.25 -14.11
C SER A 291 17.13 30.80 -14.71
N PHE A 292 17.22 29.58 -15.22
CA PHE A 292 18.46 29.00 -15.70
C PHE A 292 18.87 29.58 -17.05
N SER A 293 20.04 30.21 -17.10
CA SER A 293 20.53 30.91 -18.29
C SER A 293 21.12 29.99 -19.36
N LYS A 294 21.34 28.70 -19.07
CA LYS A 294 21.98 27.74 -19.98
C LYS A 294 20.98 26.74 -20.55
N GLY A 295 20.98 26.58 -21.87
CA GLY A 295 20.22 25.53 -22.55
C GLY A 295 18.78 25.92 -22.88
N ASN A 296 18.03 24.97 -23.44
CA ASN A 296 16.65 25.19 -23.85
C ASN A 296 15.72 24.88 -22.66
N ILE A 297 15.06 25.90 -22.12
CA ILE A 297 14.14 25.81 -20.98
C ILE A 297 13.01 24.82 -21.25
N SER A 298 12.45 24.81 -22.47
CA SER A 298 11.38 23.88 -22.85
C SER A 298 11.84 22.42 -22.71
N ASN A 299 13.04 22.11 -23.20
CA ASN A 299 13.58 20.75 -23.09
C ASN A 299 13.86 20.37 -21.64
N LEU A 300 14.36 21.30 -20.83
CA LEU A 300 14.61 21.07 -19.39
C LEU A 300 13.32 20.78 -18.65
N LEU A 301 12.25 21.55 -18.91
CA LEU A 301 10.92 21.31 -18.31
C LEU A 301 10.33 19.98 -18.77
N SER A 302 10.44 19.61 -20.05
CA SER A 302 9.93 18.32 -20.53
C SER A 302 10.64 17.14 -19.88
N VAL A 303 11.96 17.20 -19.69
CA VAL A 303 12.70 16.15 -18.95
C VAL A 303 12.35 16.18 -17.46
N TYR A 304 12.13 17.36 -16.89
CA TYR A 304 11.71 17.50 -15.49
C TYR A 304 10.34 16.86 -15.23
N ASP A 305 9.35 17.12 -16.08
CA ASP A 305 8.02 16.51 -15.98
C ASP A 305 8.09 14.99 -16.15
N TYR A 306 8.98 14.52 -17.04
CA TYR A 306 9.27 13.09 -17.17
C TYR A 306 9.92 12.51 -15.90
N LEU A 307 10.84 13.23 -15.25
CA LEU A 307 11.50 12.82 -14.02
C LEU A 307 10.56 12.67 -12.83
N LEU A 308 9.48 13.45 -12.78
CA LEU A 308 8.46 13.28 -11.77
C LEU A 308 7.82 11.89 -11.88
N LYS A 309 7.62 11.40 -13.11
CA LYS A 309 7.04 10.07 -13.40
C LYS A 309 8.05 8.93 -13.32
N HIS A 310 9.27 9.19 -13.79
CA HIS A 310 10.37 8.25 -13.88
C HIS A 310 11.57 8.85 -13.14
N PRO A 311 11.65 8.69 -11.80
CA PRO A 311 12.67 9.35 -11.01
C PRO A 311 14.09 8.83 -11.27
N PHE A 312 14.22 7.71 -12.00
CA PHE A 312 15.48 7.17 -12.49
C PHE A 312 15.50 7.24 -14.02
N ILE A 313 16.53 7.89 -14.59
CA ILE A 313 16.68 8.05 -16.04
C ILE A 313 18.10 7.76 -16.52
N GLU A 314 18.22 7.54 -17.81
CA GLU A 314 19.43 7.35 -18.59
C GLU A 314 19.37 8.28 -19.81
N ALA A 315 20.47 8.42 -20.53
CA ALA A 315 20.50 9.26 -21.72
C ALA A 315 19.52 8.76 -22.81
N ASP A 316 19.32 7.45 -22.93
CA ASP A 316 18.48 6.88 -23.97
C ASP A 316 16.99 7.24 -23.79
N ASP A 317 16.50 7.47 -22.56
CA ASP A 317 15.09 7.86 -22.38
C ASP A 317 14.83 9.30 -22.77
N ILE A 318 15.78 10.21 -22.51
CA ILE A 318 15.65 11.60 -22.95
C ILE A 318 15.70 11.66 -24.48
N LYS A 319 16.55 10.83 -25.08
CA LYS A 319 16.62 10.69 -26.54
C LYS A 319 15.27 10.20 -27.09
N ASP A 320 14.69 9.16 -26.51
CA ASP A 320 13.41 8.61 -26.97
C ASP A 320 12.23 9.55 -26.68
N LEU A 321 12.30 10.32 -25.60
CA LEU A 321 11.28 11.32 -25.21
C LEU A 321 11.26 12.53 -26.15
N LEU A 322 12.43 13.06 -26.53
CA LEU A 322 12.55 14.36 -27.22
C LEU A 322 13.11 14.27 -28.65
N ASP A 323 13.50 13.09 -29.13
CA ASP A 323 14.16 12.85 -30.41
C ASP A 323 15.38 13.76 -30.66
N LEU A 324 16.26 13.84 -29.65
CA LEU A 324 17.42 14.73 -29.66
C LEU A 324 18.74 13.98 -29.89
N SER A 325 19.73 14.70 -30.44
CA SER A 325 21.08 14.16 -30.59
C SER A 325 21.74 13.90 -29.23
N LYS A 326 22.59 12.87 -29.17
CA LYS A 326 23.31 12.47 -27.95
C LYS A 326 24.08 13.62 -27.26
N PRO A 327 24.77 14.53 -27.97
CA PRO A 327 25.39 15.70 -27.34
C PRO A 327 24.39 16.62 -26.64
N THR A 328 23.23 16.87 -27.24
CA THR A 328 22.17 17.70 -26.66
C THR A 328 21.58 17.05 -25.41
N VAL A 329 21.34 15.74 -25.46
CA VAL A 329 20.88 14.96 -24.30
C VAL A 329 21.86 15.05 -23.13
N ASN A 330 23.15 14.83 -23.39
CA ASN A 330 24.18 14.93 -22.34
C ASN A 330 24.21 16.33 -21.72
N LYS A 331 24.07 17.38 -22.54
CA LYS A 331 24.00 18.77 -22.05
C LYS A 331 22.77 19.00 -21.16
N ILE A 332 21.63 18.41 -21.48
CA ILE A 332 20.42 18.47 -20.64
C ILE A 332 20.67 17.79 -19.30
N LEU A 333 21.28 16.59 -19.29
CA LEU A 333 21.63 15.86 -18.07
C LEU A 333 22.61 16.66 -17.19
N ASP A 334 23.64 17.25 -17.79
CA ASP A 334 24.63 18.05 -17.08
C ASP A 334 23.99 19.32 -16.49
N ASN A 335 23.12 19.99 -17.25
CA ASN A 335 22.37 21.17 -16.79
C ASN A 335 21.45 20.84 -15.59
N LEU A 336 20.69 19.75 -15.66
CA LEU A 336 19.81 19.32 -14.56
C LEU A 336 20.61 18.84 -13.33
N THR A 337 21.83 18.34 -13.54
CA THR A 337 22.76 18.01 -12.46
C THR A 337 23.33 19.28 -11.82
N GLU A 338 23.69 20.29 -12.61
CA GLU A 338 24.15 21.61 -12.14
C GLU A 338 23.07 22.32 -11.30
N LEU A 339 21.81 22.19 -11.69
CA LEU A 339 20.66 22.68 -10.93
C LEU A 339 20.39 21.90 -9.63
N GLY A 340 21.09 20.78 -9.41
CA GLY A 340 20.90 19.91 -8.25
C GLY A 340 19.54 19.20 -8.24
N ILE A 341 18.94 19.03 -9.42
CA ILE A 341 17.72 18.23 -9.65
C ILE A 341 18.12 16.77 -9.83
N LEU A 342 19.13 16.51 -10.66
CA LEU A 342 19.68 15.18 -10.87
C LEU A 342 20.95 14.92 -10.07
N LYS A 343 21.14 13.66 -9.71
CA LYS A 343 22.41 13.11 -9.23
C LYS A 343 22.73 11.81 -9.96
N LEU A 344 24.01 11.50 -10.13
CA LEU A 344 24.43 10.17 -10.59
C LEU A 344 24.10 9.14 -9.51
N VAL A 345 23.57 7.99 -9.93
CA VAL A 345 23.31 6.85 -9.03
C VAL A 345 24.62 6.23 -8.57
N ASP A 346 25.59 6.14 -9.48
CA ASP A 346 26.93 5.57 -9.27
C ASP A 346 27.94 6.47 -9.96
N GLU A 347 28.77 7.15 -9.17
CA GLU A 347 29.79 8.10 -9.66
C GLU A 347 30.99 7.38 -10.31
N GLU A 348 31.21 6.10 -10.01
CA GLU A 348 32.34 5.32 -10.53
C GLU A 348 32.03 4.72 -11.92
N LYS A 349 30.74 4.55 -12.24
CA LYS A 349 30.30 4.05 -13.55
C LYS A 349 30.56 5.03 -14.69
N LYS A 350 31.50 4.65 -15.58
CA LYS A 350 31.87 5.44 -16.76
C LYS A 350 30.99 5.23 -17.99
N ARG A 351 30.20 4.16 -18.05
CA ARG A 351 29.30 3.82 -19.17
C ARG A 351 27.92 3.46 -18.63
N TYR A 352 26.87 3.74 -19.42
CA TYR A 352 25.47 3.51 -19.05
C TYR A 352 25.13 4.20 -17.72
N ARG A 353 25.42 5.51 -17.65
CA ARG A 353 25.19 6.34 -16.47
C ARG A 353 23.69 6.47 -16.21
N GLN A 354 23.28 6.09 -15.01
CA GLN A 354 21.94 6.29 -14.52
C GLN A 354 21.92 7.51 -13.59
N TYR A 355 20.88 8.31 -13.72
CA TYR A 355 20.64 9.52 -12.94
C TYR A 355 19.37 9.34 -12.13
N VAL A 356 19.32 9.99 -10.96
CA VAL A 356 18.18 9.96 -10.04
C VAL A 356 17.78 11.36 -9.62
N TYR A 357 16.47 11.62 -9.58
CA TYR A 357 15.90 12.79 -8.93
C TYR A 357 15.88 12.58 -7.40
N LYS A 358 17.06 12.64 -6.79
CA LYS A 358 17.30 12.16 -5.42
C LYS A 358 16.38 12.81 -4.38
N LYS A 359 16.20 14.13 -4.42
CA LYS A 359 15.35 14.86 -3.46
C LYS A 359 13.90 14.37 -3.50
N TYR A 360 13.38 14.12 -4.69
CA TYR A 360 12.02 13.62 -4.87
C TYR A 360 11.88 12.18 -4.35
N VAL A 361 12.82 11.30 -4.70
CA VAL A 361 12.86 9.93 -4.18
C VAL A 361 13.01 9.89 -2.65
N ASP A 362 13.79 10.79 -2.07
CA ASP A 362 13.99 10.86 -0.61
C ASP A 362 12.70 11.19 0.13
N ILE A 363 11.90 12.15 -0.39
CA ILE A 363 10.59 12.46 0.17
C ILE A 363 9.66 11.23 0.08
N LEU A 364 9.62 10.56 -1.07
CA LEU A 364 8.75 9.39 -1.27
C LEU A 364 9.17 8.17 -0.45
N SER A 365 10.47 7.96 -0.29
CA SER A 365 11.06 6.81 0.41
C SER A 365 11.16 6.98 1.92
N GLU A 366 10.79 8.14 2.47
CA GLU A 366 10.67 8.37 3.90
C GLU A 366 9.79 7.27 4.54
N GLY A 367 10.33 6.52 5.50
CA GLY A 367 9.68 5.37 6.14
C GLY A 367 9.83 4.00 5.43
N THR A 368 10.43 3.92 4.24
CA THR A 368 10.56 2.62 3.52
C THR A 368 11.83 1.82 3.85
N ILE A 369 12.79 2.43 4.54
CA ILE A 369 14.15 1.89 4.79
C ILE A 369 14.24 1.09 6.11
N LEU A 370 13.12 0.87 6.81
CA LEU A 370 13.09 0.10 8.07
C LEU A 370 13.63 -1.32 7.94
#